data_AF-A0A923PXY1-F1
#
_entry.id   AF-A0A923PXY1-F1
#
_cell.length_a   1.000
_cell.length_b   1.000
_cell.length_c   1.000
_cell.angle_alpha   90.00
_cell.angle_beta   90.00
_cell.angle_gamma   90.00
#
_symmetry.space_group_name_H-M   'P 1'
#
loop_
_entity.id
_entity.type
_entity.pdbx_description
1 polymer ?
#
loop_
_entity_poly.entity_id
_entity_poly.type
_entity_poly.pdbx_seq_one_letter_code
_entity_poly.pdbx_strand_id
1 'polypeptide(L)'
;MRQKRFLIYFLIQASVIAAVMALFKLNTDVRLASVEAGALFVLWPIYFLVYELRSHGTSRKSFLVGLVQFWILFAVPILALRLLNWDVPFEDISFLGVSGPFLHKYANSSYMFMMALTLWNYFVREPVGSKANPQP
;
A
#
# COMPACT_ATOMS: atom_id res chain seq x y z
N MET A 1 2.81 -20.06 -11.18
CA MET A 1 3.20 -18.67 -11.55
C MET A 1 2.58 -17.60 -10.63
N ARG A 2 1.29 -17.67 -10.31
CA ARG A 2 0.57 -16.65 -9.49
C ARG A 2 1.09 -16.49 -8.05
N GLN A 3 1.53 -17.56 -7.38
CA GLN A 3 2.12 -17.46 -6.03
C GLN A 3 3.45 -16.70 -6.03
N LYS A 4 4.37 -17.01 -6.94
CA LYS A 4 5.65 -16.29 -7.06
C LYS A 4 5.44 -14.77 -7.23
N ARG A 5 4.35 -14.34 -7.89
CA ARG A 5 3.97 -12.92 -8.00
C ARG A 5 3.66 -12.29 -6.63
N PHE A 6 2.84 -12.94 -5.79
CA PHE A 6 2.53 -12.42 -4.46
C PHE A 6 3.75 -12.35 -3.54
N LEU A 7 4.70 -13.27 -3.68
CA LEU A 7 5.99 -13.14 -3.00
C LEU A 7 6.75 -11.90 -3.47
N ILE A 8 6.82 -11.65 -4.77
CA ILE A 8 7.44 -10.44 -5.33
C ILE A 8 6.72 -9.17 -4.82
N TYR A 9 5.39 -9.18 -4.77
CA TYR A 9 4.61 -8.04 -4.26
C TYR A 9 4.92 -7.76 -2.79
N PHE A 10 4.99 -8.81 -1.99
CA PHE A 10 5.35 -8.70 -0.58
C PHE A 10 6.78 -8.16 -0.42
N LEU A 11 7.74 -8.63 -1.22
CA LEU A 11 9.12 -8.13 -1.19
C LEU A 11 9.19 -6.65 -1.60
N ILE A 12 8.41 -6.23 -2.59
CA ILE A 12 8.30 -4.82 -2.99
C ILE A 12 7.68 -3.98 -1.85
N GLN A 13 6.62 -4.47 -1.20
CA GLN A 13 6.03 -3.77 -0.06
C GLN A 13 7.01 -3.64 1.11
N ALA A 14 7.79 -4.69 1.39
CA ALA A 14 8.83 -4.65 2.41
C ALA A 14 9.97 -3.68 2.02
N SER A 15 10.37 -3.64 0.75
CA SER A 15 11.40 -2.71 0.28
C SER A 15 10.93 -1.25 0.32
N VAL A 16 9.64 -0.97 0.13
CA VAL A 16 9.07 0.37 0.34
C VAL A 16 9.25 0.83 1.79
N ILE A 17 9.03 -0.03 2.79
CA ILE A 17 9.31 0.32 4.20
C ILE A 17 10.79 0.69 4.36
N ALA A 18 11.69 -0.16 3.86
CA ALA A 18 13.13 0.08 3.96
C ALA A 18 13.54 1.39 3.26
N ALA A 19 12.97 1.69 2.09
CA ALA A 19 13.20 2.92 1.36
C ALA A 19 12.73 4.15 2.15
N VAL A 20 11.54 4.10 2.74
CA VAL A 20 11.02 5.21 3.56
C VAL A 20 11.89 5.43 4.80
N MET A 21 12.31 4.35 5.47
CA MET A 21 13.26 4.46 6.59
C MET A 21 14.58 5.11 6.16
N ALA A 22 15.09 4.76 4.98
CA ALA A 22 16.30 5.37 4.42
C ALA A 22 16.08 6.87 4.10
N LEU A 23 14.95 7.25 3.52
CA LEU A 23 14.62 8.66 3.21
C LEU A 23 14.68 9.52 4.48
N PHE A 24 14.03 9.11 5.55
CA PHE A 24 14.05 9.86 6.81
C PHE A 24 15.40 9.84 7.53
N LYS A 25 16.22 8.80 7.30
CA LYS A 25 17.56 8.71 7.89
C LYS A 25 18.59 9.56 7.15
N LEU A 26 18.47 9.69 5.82
CA LEU A 26 19.47 10.30 4.96
C LEU A 26 19.17 11.78 4.66
N ASN A 27 17.90 12.18 4.67
CA ASN A 27 17.52 13.56 4.38
C ASN A 27 17.55 14.43 5.64
N THR A 28 18.21 15.57 5.55
CA THR A 28 18.16 16.63 6.59
C THR A 28 16.83 17.40 6.55
N ASP A 29 16.17 17.44 5.40
CA ASP A 29 14.85 18.04 5.24
C ASP A 29 13.75 16.99 5.41
N VAL A 30 13.19 16.94 6.63
CA VAL A 30 12.09 16.05 7.01
C VAL A 30 10.83 16.32 6.18
N ARG A 31 10.64 17.56 5.71
CA ARG A 31 9.46 17.95 4.91
C ARG A 31 9.54 17.29 3.55
N LEU A 32 10.68 17.41 2.88
CA LEU A 32 10.91 16.75 1.60
C LEU A 32 10.82 15.23 1.73
N ALA A 33 11.48 14.66 2.74
CA ALA A 33 11.45 13.21 3.00
C ALA A 33 10.01 12.67 3.18
N SER A 34 9.15 13.42 3.88
CA SER A 34 7.75 13.02 4.09
C SER A 34 6.92 13.02 2.79
N VAL A 35 7.22 13.93 1.86
CA VAL A 35 6.54 14.02 0.56
C VAL A 35 7.02 12.90 -0.36
N GLU A 36 8.32 12.63 -0.37
CA GLU A 36 8.91 11.51 -1.11
C GLU A 36 8.37 10.16 -0.61
N ALA A 37 8.29 9.98 0.72
CA ALA A 37 7.69 8.81 1.31
C ALA A 37 6.19 8.66 0.96
N GLY A 38 5.42 9.75 1.05
CA GLY A 38 4.01 9.76 0.65
C GLY A 38 3.83 9.44 -0.83
N ALA A 39 4.68 9.99 -1.71
CA ALA A 39 4.68 9.71 -3.14
C ALA A 39 4.97 8.23 -3.40
N LEU A 40 5.95 7.62 -2.73
CA LEU A 40 6.18 6.18 -2.82
C LEU A 40 4.91 5.40 -2.47
N PHE A 41 4.29 5.69 -1.31
CA PHE A 41 3.07 5.02 -0.85
C PHE A 41 1.86 5.23 -1.77
N VAL A 42 1.84 6.28 -2.59
CA VAL A 42 0.78 6.53 -3.59
C VAL A 42 1.09 5.86 -4.93
N LEU A 43 2.34 5.85 -5.37
CA LEU A 43 2.73 5.36 -6.69
C LEU A 43 2.81 3.84 -6.77
N TRP A 44 3.33 3.17 -5.74
CA TRP A 44 3.49 1.72 -5.78
C TRP A 44 2.13 0.96 -5.85
N PRO A 45 1.04 1.39 -5.19
CA PRO A 45 -0.27 0.76 -5.37
C PRO A 45 -0.83 0.95 -6.78
N ILE A 46 -0.64 2.15 -7.36
CA ILE A 46 -1.05 2.44 -8.75
C ILE A 46 -0.34 1.47 -9.69
N TYR A 47 0.97 1.28 -9.52
CA TYR A 47 1.74 0.34 -10.33
C TYR A 47 1.14 -1.07 -10.28
N PHE A 48 0.83 -1.60 -9.09
CA PHE A 48 0.23 -2.94 -8.98
C PHE A 48 -1.19 -3.00 -9.53
N LEU A 49 -2.02 -1.98 -9.31
CA LEU A 49 -3.37 -1.93 -9.88
C LEU A 49 -3.30 -1.98 -11.41
N VAL A 50 -2.47 -1.14 -12.03
CA VAL A 50 -2.30 -1.12 -13.49
C VAL A 50 -1.74 -2.45 -14.00
N TYR A 51 -0.73 -3.00 -13.32
CA TYR A 51 -0.15 -4.29 -13.69
C TYR A 51 -1.18 -5.42 -13.61
N GLU A 52 -1.98 -5.49 -12.54
CA GLU A 52 -3.01 -6.51 -12.38
C GLU A 52 -4.12 -6.38 -13.41
N LEU A 53 -4.59 -5.16 -13.69
CA LEU A 53 -5.61 -4.89 -14.70
C LEU A 53 -5.15 -5.29 -16.11
N ARG A 54 -3.86 -5.14 -16.41
CA ARG A 54 -3.28 -5.55 -17.70
C ARG A 54 -2.94 -7.03 -17.79
N SER A 55 -2.70 -7.70 -16.67
CA SER A 55 -2.12 -9.05 -16.69
C SER A 55 -3.08 -10.20 -17.05
N HIS A 56 -4.37 -9.95 -17.36
CA HIS A 56 -5.45 -10.93 -17.59
C HIS A 56 -5.63 -12.02 -16.52
N GLY A 57 -4.71 -12.16 -15.56
CA GLY A 57 -4.84 -12.99 -14.39
C GLY A 57 -5.57 -12.21 -13.33
N THR A 58 -6.82 -12.58 -13.04
CA THR A 58 -7.62 -11.98 -11.98
C THR A 58 -6.81 -11.96 -10.69
N SER A 59 -6.40 -10.80 -10.18
CA SER A 59 -5.79 -10.75 -8.86
C SER A 59 -6.80 -11.22 -7.81
N ARG A 60 -6.32 -11.67 -6.65
CA ARG A 60 -7.24 -12.12 -5.60
C ARG A 60 -7.96 -10.90 -5.03
N LYS A 61 -9.30 -11.00 -4.94
CA LYS A 61 -10.16 -9.90 -4.45
C LYS A 61 -9.65 -9.34 -3.12
N SER A 62 -9.18 -10.20 -2.21
CA SER A 62 -8.61 -9.81 -0.93
C SER A 62 -7.38 -8.90 -1.07
N PHE A 63 -6.45 -9.19 -1.99
CA PHE A 63 -5.30 -8.32 -2.27
C PHE A 63 -5.75 -6.96 -2.81
N LEU A 64 -6.64 -6.96 -3.81
CA LEU A 64 -7.12 -5.71 -4.42
C LEU A 64 -7.86 -4.83 -3.41
N VAL A 65 -8.72 -5.42 -2.56
CA VAL A 65 -9.40 -4.69 -1.49
C VAL A 65 -8.39 -4.12 -0.50
N GLY A 66 -7.41 -4.91 -0.06
CA GLY A 66 -6.34 -4.46 0.83
C GLY A 66 -5.50 -3.32 0.25
N LEU A 67 -5.24 -3.37 -1.06
CA LEU A 67 -4.48 -2.35 -1.77
C LEU A 67 -5.26 -1.04 -1.93
N VAL A 68 -6.52 -1.14 -2.39
CA VAL A 68 -7.38 0.02 -2.63
C VAL A 68 -7.76 0.71 -1.33
N GLN A 69 -8.06 -0.04 -0.25
CA GLN A 69 -8.36 0.57 1.04
C GLN A 69 -7.18 1.38 1.57
N PHE A 70 -5.95 0.85 1.49
CA PHE A 70 -4.77 1.56 1.98
C PHE A 70 -4.54 2.83 1.16
N TRP A 71 -4.67 2.70 -0.17
CA TRP A 71 -4.42 3.79 -1.09
C TRP A 71 -5.40 4.95 -0.94
N ILE A 72 -6.71 4.66 -0.94
CA ILE A 72 -7.76 5.69 -0.90
C ILE A 72 -7.91 6.28 0.51
N LEU A 73 -7.85 5.45 1.56
CA LEU A 73 -8.15 5.90 2.91
C LEU A 73 -6.95 6.55 3.60
N PHE A 74 -5.73 6.20 3.21
CA PHE A 74 -4.52 6.63 3.92
C PHE A 74 -3.49 7.28 3.02
N ALA A 75 -2.97 6.58 2.00
CA ALA A 75 -1.83 7.09 1.22
C ALA A 75 -2.14 8.43 0.52
N VAL A 76 -3.26 8.49 -0.22
CA VAL A 76 -3.65 9.71 -0.94
C VAL A 76 -4.02 10.84 0.03
N PRO A 77 -4.89 10.64 1.05
CA PRO A 77 -5.21 11.71 2.00
C PRO A 77 -4.00 12.24 2.78
N ILE A 78 -3.10 11.36 3.24
CA ILE A 78 -1.93 11.79 4.02
C ILE A 78 -0.97 12.61 3.15
N LEU A 79 -0.71 12.18 1.91
CA LEU A 79 0.11 12.97 0.99
C LEU A 79 -0.56 14.32 0.68
N ALA A 80 -1.87 14.34 0.43
CA ALA A 80 -2.61 15.58 0.21
C ALA A 80 -2.51 16.52 1.42
N LEU A 81 -2.71 16.03 2.63
CA LEU A 81 -2.55 16.81 3.86
C LEU A 81 -1.14 17.39 3.99
N ARG A 82 -0.13 16.61 3.64
CA ARG A 82 1.27 17.05 3.67
C ARG A 82 1.56 18.16 2.67
N LEU A 83 1.01 18.06 1.45
CA LEU A 83 1.18 19.07 0.41
C LEU A 83 0.41 20.36 0.71
N LEU A 84 -0.80 20.24 1.27
CA LEU A 84 -1.65 21.38 1.64
C LEU A 84 -1.11 22.13 2.87
N ASN A 85 -0.35 21.46 3.73
CA ASN A 85 0.21 22.02 4.97
C ASN A 85 1.75 21.96 4.95
N TRP A 86 2.36 22.49 3.89
CA TRP A 86 3.80 22.37 3.64
C TRP A 86 4.68 22.83 4.80
N ASP A 87 4.37 24.01 5.36
CA ASP A 87 5.18 24.65 6.39
C ASP A 87 4.89 24.18 7.81
N VAL A 88 3.82 23.40 7.99
CA VAL A 88 3.40 22.90 9.30
C VAL A 88 4.08 21.57 9.56
N PRO A 89 4.71 21.36 10.73
CA PRO A 89 5.19 20.04 11.15
C PRO A 89 4.04 19.03 11.12
N PHE A 90 4.28 17.81 10.64
CA PHE A 90 3.21 16.81 10.50
C PHE A 90 2.54 16.46 11.84
N GLU A 91 3.26 16.61 12.95
CA GLU A 91 2.76 16.40 14.32
C GLU A 91 1.66 17.39 14.71
N ASP A 92 1.71 18.60 14.14
CA ASP A 92 0.77 19.69 14.42
C ASP A 92 -0.41 19.71 13.44
N ILE A 93 -0.38 18.90 12.37
CA ILE A 93 -1.49 18.79 11.43
C ILE A 93 -2.65 18.06 12.12
N SER A 94 -3.86 18.60 11.98
CA SER A 94 -5.09 17.88 12.32
C SER A 94 -6.08 17.90 11.15
N PHE A 95 -6.81 16.81 10.97
CA PHE A 95 -7.85 16.67 9.95
C PHE A 95 -9.11 16.10 10.58
N LEU A 96 -10.22 16.84 10.50
CA LEU A 96 -11.50 16.47 11.13
C LEU A 96 -11.38 16.12 12.62
N GLY A 97 -10.51 16.83 13.36
CA GLY A 97 -10.26 16.58 14.78
C GLY A 97 -9.33 15.40 15.09
N VAL A 98 -8.80 14.73 14.07
CA VAL A 98 -7.82 13.64 14.21
C VAL A 98 -6.41 14.17 13.96
N SER A 99 -5.47 13.90 14.85
CA SER A 99 -4.08 14.36 14.71
C SER A 99 -3.32 13.59 13.63
N GLY A 100 -2.36 14.24 12.99
CA GLY A 100 -1.46 13.65 12.00
C GLY A 100 -0.77 12.39 12.51
N PRO A 101 -0.14 12.38 13.71
CA PRO A 101 0.48 11.18 14.27
C PRO A 101 -0.49 10.01 14.43
N PHE A 102 -1.74 10.28 14.80
CA PHE A 102 -2.77 9.26 14.90
C PHE A 102 -3.12 8.71 13.50
N LEU A 103 -3.35 9.57 12.52
CA LEU A 103 -3.58 9.14 11.13
C LEU A 103 -2.44 8.27 10.60
N HIS A 104 -1.19 8.66 10.87
CA HIS A 104 -0.01 7.91 10.44
C HIS A 104 0.10 6.54 11.14
N LYS A 105 -0.23 6.46 12.44
CA LYS A 105 -0.30 5.17 13.16
C LYS A 105 -1.32 4.23 12.52
N TYR A 106 -2.51 4.71 12.18
CA TYR A 106 -3.53 3.90 11.52
C TYR A 106 -3.15 3.53 10.10
N ALA A 107 -2.52 4.44 9.36
CA ALA A 107 -1.98 4.16 8.04
C ALA A 107 -0.94 3.02 8.08
N ASN A 108 -0.05 3.02 9.08
CA ASN A 108 0.91 1.95 9.29
C ASN A 108 0.22 0.61 9.58
N SER A 109 -0.80 0.60 10.45
CA SER A 109 -1.59 -0.61 10.70
C SER A 109 -2.31 -1.12 9.44
N SER A 110 -2.89 -0.21 8.65
CA SER A 110 -3.53 -0.54 7.38
C SER A 110 -2.53 -1.10 6.35
N TYR A 111 -1.33 -0.53 6.27
CA TYR A 111 -0.25 -1.03 5.42
C TYR A 111 0.17 -2.45 5.83
N MET A 112 0.39 -2.68 7.13
CA MET A 112 0.73 -4.01 7.65
C MET A 112 -0.37 -5.04 7.39
N PHE A 113 -1.64 -4.65 7.52
CA PHE A 113 -2.78 -5.50 7.18
C PHE A 113 -2.79 -5.88 5.71
N MET A 114 -2.55 -4.93 4.81
CA MET A 114 -2.43 -5.18 3.37
C MET A 114 -1.22 -6.08 3.04
N MET A 115 -0.08 -5.92 3.72
CA MET A 115 1.06 -6.85 3.60
C MET A 115 0.68 -8.26 4.06
N ALA A 116 -0.05 -8.38 5.18
CA ALA A 116 -0.54 -9.66 5.66
C ALA A 116 -1.49 -10.32 4.66
N LEU A 117 -2.39 -9.55 4.02
CA LEU A 117 -3.24 -10.05 2.93
C LEU A 117 -2.40 -10.49 1.72
N THR A 118 -1.36 -9.74 1.37
CA THR A 118 -0.45 -10.10 0.26
C THR A 118 0.24 -11.44 0.54
N LEU A 119 0.74 -11.62 1.76
CA LEU A 119 1.37 -12.86 2.21
C LEU A 119 0.36 -14.02 2.34
N TRP A 120 -0.84 -13.76 2.84
CA TRP A 120 -1.92 -14.74 2.86
C TRP A 120 -2.25 -15.26 1.44
N ASN A 121 -2.26 -14.35 0.46
CA ASN A 121 -2.48 -14.70 -0.93
C ASN A 121 -1.32 -15.48 -1.58
N TYR A 122 -0.13 -15.42 -1.00
CA TYR A 122 0.96 -16.33 -1.34
C TYR A 122 0.69 -17.77 -0.85
N PHE A 123 0.26 -17.92 0.41
CA PHE A 123 0.08 -19.23 1.05
C PHE A 123 -1.18 -19.96 0.61
N VAL A 124 -2.32 -19.27 0.51
CA VAL A 124 -3.56 -19.92 0.07
C VAL A 124 -3.36 -20.42 -1.34
N ARG A 125 -3.56 -21.72 -1.58
CA ARG A 125 -3.72 -22.28 -2.92
C ARG A 125 -5.22 -22.21 -3.24
N GLU A 126 -5.58 -21.68 -4.41
CA GLU A 126 -6.94 -21.92 -4.89
C GLU A 126 -7.04 -23.43 -5.17
N PRO A 127 -8.11 -24.11 -4.73
CA PRO A 127 -8.32 -25.51 -5.09
C PRO A 127 -8.37 -25.60 -6.62
N VAL A 128 -7.54 -26.48 -7.18
CA VAL A 128 -7.59 -26.84 -8.59
C VAL A 128 -8.91 -27.57 -8.80
N GLY A 129 -9.94 -26.90 -9.34
CA GLY A 129 -11.16 -27.59 -9.80
C GLY A 129 -12.49 -26.90 -9.50
N SER A 130 -12.75 -25.72 -10.07
CA SER A 130 -14.12 -25.18 -10.08
C SER A 130 -14.58 -24.66 -11.45
N LYS A 131 -13.99 -25.16 -12.55
CA LYS A 131 -14.59 -25.05 -13.89
C LYS A 131 -14.19 -26.23 -14.76
N ALA A 132 -15.02 -27.28 -14.73
CA ALA A 132 -15.46 -28.04 -15.90
C ALA A 132 -16.44 -29.12 -15.42
N ASN A 133 -17.68 -28.71 -15.14
CA ASN A 133 -18.80 -29.62 -15.32
C ASN A 133 -19.17 -29.47 -16.80
N PRO A 134 -18.84 -30.40 -17.71
CA PRO A 134 -19.52 -30.43 -18.99
C PRO A 134 -20.96 -30.82 -18.66
N GLN A 135 -21.91 -29.90 -18.88
CA GLN A 135 -23.31 -30.28 -18.83
C GLN A 135 -23.57 -31.32 -19.93
N PRO A 136 -24.46 -32.30 -19.67
CA PRO A 136 -24.73 -33.42 -20.55
C PRO A 136 -25.35 -33.00 -21.89
#